data_AF-A0A2X3IYG3-F1
#
_entry.id   AF-A0A2X3IYG3-F1
#
_cell.length_a   1.000
_cell.length_b   1.000
_cell.length_c   1.000
_cell.angle_alpha   90.00
_cell.angle_beta   90.00
_cell.angle_gamma   90.00
#
_symmetry.space_group_name_H-M   'P 1'
#
loop_
_entity.id
_entity.type
_entity.pdbx_description
1 polymer ?
#
loop_
_entity_poly.entity_id
_entity_poly.type
_entity_poly.pdbx_seq_one_letter_code
_entity_poly.pdbx_strand_id
1 'polypeptide(L)' 'MSAFSLKMDIADNRFFTGETSSLFSRKQAQQARHFHQKIAGYKPTPLYALNELATLFGVRKILVKMSHSALA' A
#
# COMPACT_ATOMS: atom_id res chain seq x y z
N MET A 1 16.62 16.59 15.43
CA MET A 1 15.83 16.80 14.20
C MET A 1 15.37 18.25 14.17
N SER A 2 15.46 18.93 13.02
CA SER A 2 14.92 20.30 12.89
C SER A 2 13.39 20.24 12.94
N ALA A 3 12.76 21.14 13.68
CA ALA A 3 11.32 21.30 13.68
C ALA A 3 10.92 22.23 12.53
N PHE A 4 10.05 21.76 11.65
CA PHE A 4 9.47 22.55 10.57
C PHE A 4 7.99 22.21 10.43
N SER A 5 7.23 23.14 9.86
CA SER A 5 5.79 22.97 9.66
C SER A 5 5.48 22.84 8.18
N LEU A 6 4.80 21.77 7.81
CA LEU A 6 4.11 21.63 6.53
C LEU A 6 2.61 21.66 6.79
N LYS A 7 1.86 22.33 5.92
CA LYS A 7 0.41 22.34 6.00
C LYS A 7 -0.13 20.93 5.71
N MET A 8 -0.92 20.37 6.63
CA MET A 8 -1.59 19.08 6.48
C MET A 8 -3.02 19.19 7.01
N ASP A 9 -3.98 19.27 6.09
CA ASP A 9 -5.39 19.29 6.43
C ASP A 9 -5.91 17.85 6.53
N ILE A 10 -6.56 17.51 7.65
CA ILE A 10 -7.14 16.18 7.90
C ILE A 10 -8.62 16.37 8.18
N ALA A 11 -9.47 15.59 7.51
CA ALA A 11 -10.92 15.62 7.69
C ALA A 11 -11.48 14.19 7.80
N ASP A 12 -12.45 14.02 8.69
CA ASP A 12 -13.13 12.74 8.88
C ASP A 12 -14.07 12.43 7.69
N ASN A 13 -14.13 11.17 7.30
CA ASN A 13 -15.14 10.70 6.35
C ASN A 13 -16.50 10.53 7.05
N ARG A 14 -17.32 11.58 7.06
CA ARG A 14 -18.65 11.59 7.70
C ARG A 14 -19.70 10.67 7.07
N PHE A 15 -19.44 10.15 5.87
CA PHE A 15 -20.36 9.26 5.14
C PHE A 15 -19.91 7.80 5.16
N PHE A 16 -18.93 7.45 5.99
CA PHE A 16 -18.42 6.08 6.06
C PHE A 16 -19.49 5.11 6.61
N THR A 17 -19.87 4.11 5.82
CA THR A 17 -20.82 3.06 6.21
C THR A 17 -20.15 1.71 6.49
N GLY A 18 -18.93 1.51 5.98
CA GLY A 18 -18.23 0.22 6.05
C GLY A 18 -18.79 -0.86 5.12
N GLU A 19 -19.81 -0.55 4.30
CA GLU A 19 -20.34 -1.49 3.31
C GLU A 19 -19.27 -1.84 2.27
N THR A 20 -19.14 -3.14 1.98
CA THR A 20 -18.14 -3.65 1.04
C THR A 20 -18.71 -3.80 -0.37
N SER A 21 -17.85 -3.67 -1.39
CA SER A 21 -18.26 -3.87 -2.78
C SER A 21 -18.17 -5.35 -3.17
N SER A 22 -19.26 -5.89 -3.73
CA SER A 22 -19.25 -7.21 -4.37
C SER A 22 -18.44 -7.24 -5.67
N LEU A 23 -18.28 -6.09 -6.34
CA LEU A 23 -17.49 -5.95 -7.57
C LEU A 23 -15.98 -5.98 -7.28
N PHE A 24 -15.53 -5.27 -6.25
CA PHE A 24 -14.12 -5.18 -5.86
C PHE A 24 -13.80 -6.12 -4.69
N SER A 25 -13.86 -7.43 -4.94
CA SER A 25 -13.60 -8.46 -3.93
C SER A 25 -12.28 -9.21 -4.16
N ARG A 26 -11.92 -10.04 -3.18
CA ARG A 26 -10.75 -10.94 -3.27
C ARG A 26 -10.82 -11.87 -4.50
N LYS A 27 -12.02 -12.33 -4.86
CA LYS A 27 -12.23 -13.23 -6.00
C LYS A 27 -11.79 -12.56 -7.30
N GLN A 28 -12.27 -11.34 -7.56
CA GLN A 28 -11.89 -10.57 -8.75
C GLN A 28 -10.41 -10.21 -8.74
N ALA A 29 -9.85 -9.83 -7.59
CA ALA A 29 -8.41 -9.53 -7.47
C ALA A 29 -7.52 -10.76 -7.79
N GLN A 30 -7.93 -11.95 -7.36
CA GLN A 30 -7.22 -13.20 -7.68
C GLN A 30 -7.30 -13.54 -9.17
N GLN A 31 -8.46 -13.35 -9.80
CA GLN A 31 -8.62 -13.54 -11.25
C GLN A 31 -7.68 -12.61 -12.03
N ALA A 32 -7.65 -11.32 -11.67
CA ALA A 32 -6.74 -10.34 -12.28
C ALA A 32 -5.27 -10.72 -12.07
N ARG A 33 -4.89 -11.14 -10.86
CA ARG A 33 -3.51 -11.62 -10.58
C ARG A 33 -3.14 -12.83 -11.42
N HIS A 34 -4.04 -13.81 -11.57
CA HIS A 34 -3.81 -14.98 -12.39
C HIS A 34 -3.59 -14.62 -13.86
N PHE A 35 -4.32 -13.63 -14.38
CA PHE A 35 -4.07 -13.07 -15.71
C PHE A 35 -2.69 -12.42 -15.79
N HIS A 36 -2.32 -11.53 -14.86
CA HIS A 36 -1.03 -10.84 -14.88
C HIS A 36 0.16 -11.81 -14.77
N GLN A 37 0.03 -12.91 -14.04
CA GLN A 37 1.06 -13.95 -13.94
C GLN A 37 1.42 -14.62 -15.27
N LYS A 38 0.58 -14.48 -16.30
CA LYS A 38 0.86 -14.99 -17.65
C LYS A 38 1.75 -14.06 -18.48
N ILE A 39 1.96 -12.82 -18.02
CA ILE A 39 2.82 -11.85 -18.71
C ILE A 39 4.29 -12.23 -18.46
N ALA A 40 5.07 -12.32 -19.54
CA ALA A 40 6.50 -12.61 -19.45
C ALA A 40 7.21 -11.57 -18.56
N GLY A 41 8.04 -12.04 -17.63
CA GLY A 41 8.71 -11.17 -16.66
C GLY A 41 7.87 -10.74 -15.46
N TYR A 42 6.61 -11.16 -15.35
CA TYR A 42 5.80 -10.86 -14.16
C TYR A 42 6.44 -11.45 -12.90
N LYS A 43 6.70 -10.57 -11.93
CA LYS A 43 7.10 -10.93 -10.57
C LYS A 43 6.36 -10.04 -9.57
N PRO A 44 5.85 -10.59 -8.45
CA PRO A 44 5.32 -9.75 -7.38
C PRO A 44 6.37 -8.73 -6.94
N THR A 45 6.00 -7.45 -6.93
CA THR A 45 6.91 -6.40 -6.49
C THR A 45 7.20 -6.48 -4.99
N PRO A 46 8.37 -6.04 -4.52
CA PRO A 46 8.75 -6.10 -3.11
C PRO A 46 7.78 -5.37 -2.17
N LEU A 47 7.74 -5.83 -0.93
CA LEU A 47 7.12 -5.15 0.21
C LEU A 47 8.22 -4.94 1.27
N TYR A 48 8.70 -3.72 1.40
CA TYR A 48 9.79 -3.41 2.33
C TYR A 48 9.26 -3.09 3.73
N ALA A 49 9.91 -3.63 4.75
CA ALA A 49 9.66 -3.29 6.14
C ALA A 49 10.69 -2.24 6.61
N LEU A 50 10.23 -1.02 6.87
CA LEU A 50 11.08 0.07 7.33
C LEU A 50 11.05 0.14 8.86
N ASN A 51 11.65 -0.88 9.51
CA ASN A 51 11.57 -1.03 10.96
C ASN A 51 12.16 0.17 11.71
N GLU A 52 13.32 0.68 11.30
CA GLU A 52 13.97 1.83 11.96
C GLU A 52 13.15 3.12 11.82
N LEU A 53 12.53 3.33 10.65
CA LEU A 53 11.63 4.48 10.45
C LEU A 53 10.38 4.36 11.31
N ALA A 54 9.84 3.14 11.48
CA ALA A 54 8.70 2.88 12.33
C ALA A 54 9.02 3.19 13.81
N THR A 55 10.20 2.77 14.27
CA THR A 55 10.75 3.11 15.59
C THR A 55 10.84 4.62 15.78
N LEU A 56 11.44 5.33 14.81
CA LEU A 56 11.59 6.78 14.86
C LEU A 56 10.23 7.50 14.94
N PHE A 57 9.21 7.00 14.26
CA PHE A 57 7.87 7.60 14.19
C PHE A 57 6.94 7.11 15.30
N GLY A 58 7.37 6.18 16.17
CA GLY A 58 6.57 5.65 17.27
C GLY A 58 5.42 4.74 16.84
N VAL A 59 5.50 4.10 15.67
CA VAL A 59 4.47 3.18 15.15
C VAL A 59 5.00 1.75 15.05
N ARG A 60 4.11 0.74 15.08
CA ARG A 60 4.52 -0.67 15.10
C ARG A 60 5.25 -1.11 13.82
N LYS A 61 4.77 -0.70 12.65
CA LYS A 61 5.32 -1.05 11.34
C LYS A 61 5.05 0.05 10.34
N ILE A 62 6.02 0.26 9.44
CA ILE A 62 5.84 0.96 8.18
C ILE A 62 6.19 -0.04 7.07
N LEU A 63 5.22 -0.34 6.21
CA LEU A 63 5.36 -1.26 5.09
C LEU A 63 5.20 -0.50 3.78
N VAL A 64 6.20 -0.56 2.90
CA VAL A 64 6.17 0.16 1.61
C VAL A 64 6.05 -0.85 0.47
N LYS A 65 4.89 -0.82 -0.21
CA LYS A 65 4.66 -1.60 -1.43
C LYS A 65 5.24 -0.85 -2.61
N MET A 66 6.27 -1.40 -3.25
CA MET A 66 6.83 -0.78 -4.45
C MET A 66 6.01 -1.15 -5.68
N SER A 67 5.78 -0.17 -6.57
CA SER A 67 5.07 -0.39 -7.84
C SER A 67 6.02 -0.70 -9.01
N HIS A 68 7.31 -0.43 -8.86
CA HIS A 68 8.34 -0.73 -9.85
C HIS A 68 9.17 -1.94 -9.42
N SER A 69 9.52 -2.79 -10.38
CA SER A 69 10.55 -3.80 -10.20
C SER A 69 11.92 -3.11 -10.18
N ALA A 70 12.65 -3.22 -9.07
CA ALA A 70 14.05 -2.81 -9.01
C ALA A 70 14.89 -3.80 -9.82
N LEU A 71 14.84 -3.66 -11.15
CA LEU A 71 15.72 -4.23 -12.17
C LEU A 71 15.34 -3.54 -13.49
N ALA A 72 15.94 -2.38 -13.72
CA ALA A 72 16.37 -1.90 -15.03
C ALA A 72 17.86 -1.61 -14.87
#